data_AF-A0ABD3CLJ3-F1
#
_entry.id   AF-A0ABD3CLJ3-F1
#
_cell.length_a   1.000
_cell.length_b   1.000
_cell.length_c   1.000
_cell.angle_alpha   90.00
_cell.angle_beta   90.00
_cell.angle_gamma   90.00
#
_symmetry.space_group_name_H-M   'P 1'
#
loop_
_entity.id
_entity.type
_entity.pdbx_description
1 polymer ?
#
loop_
_entity_poly.entity_id
_entity_poly.type
_entity_poly.pdbx_seq_one_letter_code
_entity_poly.pdbx_strand_id
1 'polypeptide(L)'
;MQFIFPVYQAEHLYIICVNIKGGRVDVVDNSPAMQNLPMRHKYGTVTPMLGNYMVKFLLSIGLKTKAKKLCGSRVYRVDMPWHDDANKIDCAIYAMRHMDRYFGQPHKEWDCGITLGGSSRQLKNFREKYCAAILADELNNLHKHNMV
;
A
#
# COMPACT_ATOMS: atom_id res chain seq x y z
N MET A 1 -9.32 -4.64 11.52
CA MET A 1 -7.84 -4.70 11.59
C MET A 1 -7.31 -4.87 10.19
N GLN A 2 -6.40 -3.97 9.82
CA GLN A 2 -5.75 -3.93 8.52
C GLN A 2 -4.26 -3.77 8.78
N PHE A 3 -3.46 -4.38 7.92
CA PHE A 3 -2.01 -4.22 7.92
C PHE A 3 -1.61 -3.76 6.55
N ILE A 4 -0.86 -2.67 6.48
CA ILE A 4 -0.38 -2.12 5.22
C ILE A 4 1.13 -2.36 5.15
N PHE A 5 1.56 -2.87 4.00
CA PHE A 5 2.96 -3.19 3.73
C PHE A 5 3.38 -2.43 2.47
N PRO A 6 4.30 -1.46 2.56
CA PRO A 6 4.97 -0.95 1.38
C PRO A 6 5.85 -2.05 0.79
N VAL A 7 5.76 -2.25 -0.53
CA VAL A 7 6.55 -3.23 -1.26
C VAL A 7 7.32 -2.51 -2.34
N TYR A 8 8.64 -2.68 -2.32
CA TYR A 8 9.53 -2.24 -3.38
C TYR A 8 9.97 -3.47 -4.18
N GLN A 9 9.63 -3.50 -5.47
CA GLN A 9 9.99 -4.59 -6.36
C GLN A 9 10.19 -4.05 -7.78
N ALA A 10 11.28 -4.44 -8.43
CA ALA A 10 11.63 -4.01 -9.79
C ALA A 10 11.54 -2.48 -9.96
N GLU A 11 12.19 -1.75 -9.05
CA GLU A 11 12.24 -0.28 -9.03
C GLU A 11 10.90 0.43 -8.87
N HIS A 12 9.85 -0.30 -8.52
CA HIS A 12 8.51 0.24 -8.33
C HIS A 12 8.01 0.05 -6.88
N LEU A 13 7.39 1.09 -6.33
CA LEU A 13 6.77 1.09 -5.01
C LEU A 13 5.25 1.01 -5.13
N TYR A 14 4.67 0.07 -4.42
CA TYR A 14 3.22 -0.09 -4.26
C TYR A 14 2.93 -0.56 -2.83
N ILE A 15 1.66 -0.69 -2.46
CA ILE A 15 1.30 -1.22 -1.13
C ILE A 15 0.45 -2.48 -1.24
N ILE A 16 0.61 -3.35 -0.25
CA ILE A 16 -0.30 -4.46 0.01
C ILE A 16 -1.06 -4.18 1.30
N CYS A 17 -2.38 -4.24 1.25
CA CYS A 17 -3.25 -4.15 2.42
C CYS A 17 -3.86 -5.52 2.73
N VAL A 18 -3.54 -6.06 3.90
CA VAL A 18 -4.14 -7.28 4.43
C VAL A 18 -5.35 -6.90 5.28
N ASN A 19 -6.54 -7.00 4.69
CA ASN A 19 -7.81 -6.65 5.34
C ASN A 19 -8.44 -7.89 5.99
N ILE A 20 -8.15 -8.08 7.27
CA ILE A 20 -8.65 -9.22 8.05
C ILE A 20 -10.17 -9.19 8.22
N LYS A 21 -10.77 -7.99 8.32
CA LYS A 21 -12.22 -7.87 8.50
C LYS A 21 -12.94 -8.37 7.24
N GLY A 22 -12.42 -8.00 6.07
CA GLY A 22 -12.93 -8.42 4.76
C GLY A 22 -12.42 -9.78 4.28
N GLY A 23 -11.46 -10.40 4.98
CA GLY A 23 -10.87 -11.69 4.58
C GLY A 23 -10.18 -11.63 3.21
N ARG A 24 -9.51 -10.51 2.91
CA ARG A 24 -8.91 -10.25 1.58
C ARG A 24 -7.54 -9.59 1.67
N VAL A 25 -6.75 -9.78 0.62
CA VAL A 25 -5.46 -9.11 0.41
C VAL A 25 -5.60 -8.21 -0.81
N ASP A 26 -5.40 -6.92 -0.61
CA ASP A 26 -5.55 -5.90 -1.65
C ASP A 26 -4.17 -5.39 -2.08
N VAL A 27 -3.91 -5.37 -3.38
CA VAL A 27 -2.74 -4.72 -3.99
C VAL A 27 -3.18 -3.36 -4.50
N VAL A 28 -2.56 -2.30 -3.98
CA VAL A 28 -2.86 -0.92 -4.36
C VAL A 28 -1.63 -0.36 -5.05
N ASP A 29 -1.76 -0.14 -6.36
CA ASP A 29 -0.67 0.20 -7.26
C ASP A 29 -1.15 1.28 -8.23
N ASN A 30 -0.42 2.40 -8.32
CA ASN A 30 -0.75 3.48 -9.23
C ASN A 30 -0.45 3.13 -10.70
N SER A 31 0.48 2.22 -10.98
CA SER A 31 0.84 1.85 -12.34
C SER A 31 -0.18 0.90 -12.97
N PRO A 32 -0.40 0.91 -14.30
CA PRO A 32 -1.46 0.16 -14.96
C PRO A 32 -1.36 -1.36 -14.76
N ALA A 33 -2.49 -2.06 -14.86
CA ALA A 33 -2.51 -3.51 -14.89
C ALA A 33 -1.86 -4.03 -16.19
N MET A 34 -1.22 -5.20 -16.13
CA MET A 34 -0.74 -5.87 -17.35
C MET A 34 -1.94 -6.39 -18.14
N GLN A 35 -2.04 -6.00 -19.41
CA GLN A 35 -3.12 -6.47 -20.29
C GLN A 35 -2.93 -7.95 -20.61
N ASN A 36 -4.02 -8.73 -20.55
CA ASN A 36 -4.08 -10.15 -20.90
C ASN A 36 -3.09 -11.07 -20.14
N LEU A 37 -2.47 -10.59 -19.06
CA LEU A 37 -1.55 -11.37 -18.25
C LEU A 37 -2.07 -11.53 -16.81
N PRO A 38 -1.94 -12.72 -16.22
CA PRO A 38 -2.24 -12.93 -14.81
C PRO A 38 -1.40 -12.02 -13.91
N MET A 39 -2.02 -11.49 -12.85
CA MET A 39 -1.42 -10.58 -11.87
C MET A 39 -0.06 -11.04 -11.29
N ARG A 40 0.17 -12.36 -11.16
CA ARG A 40 1.44 -12.94 -10.72
C ARG A 40 2.64 -12.57 -11.60
N HIS A 41 2.43 -12.18 -12.87
CA HIS A 41 3.52 -11.74 -13.74
C HIS A 41 4.07 -10.37 -13.31
N LYS A 42 3.22 -9.55 -12.69
CA LYS A 42 3.61 -8.22 -12.20
C LYS A 42 4.12 -8.28 -10.76
N TYR A 43 3.35 -8.90 -9.87
CA TYR A 43 3.66 -8.89 -8.43
C TYR A 43 4.30 -10.18 -7.93
N GLY A 44 4.60 -11.16 -8.80
CA GLY A 44 5.23 -12.41 -8.40
C GLY A 44 4.45 -13.18 -7.33
N THR A 45 5.19 -13.75 -6.38
CA THR A 45 4.67 -14.56 -5.27
C THR A 45 4.56 -13.78 -3.95
N VAL A 46 5.00 -12.53 -3.89
CA VAL A 46 5.04 -11.73 -2.65
C VAL A 46 3.64 -11.55 -2.05
N THR A 47 2.63 -11.37 -2.89
CA THR A 47 1.24 -11.13 -2.48
C THR A 47 0.60 -12.33 -1.75
N PRO A 48 0.56 -13.55 -2.32
CA PRO A 48 0.06 -14.72 -1.59
C PRO A 48 0.96 -15.10 -0.42
N MET A 49 2.28 -14.91 -0.54
CA MET A 49 3.23 -15.22 0.53
C MET A 49 2.98 -14.36 1.77
N LEU A 50 2.79 -13.06 1.61
CA LEU A 50 2.50 -12.14 2.70
C LEU A 50 1.16 -12.47 3.38
N GLY A 51 0.12 -12.82 2.61
CA GLY A 51 -1.15 -13.31 3.16
C GLY A 51 -0.96 -14.56 4.03
N ASN A 52 -0.17 -15.53 3.56
CA ASN A 52 0.14 -16.75 4.32
C ASN A 52 0.96 -16.46 5.59
N TYR A 53 1.94 -15.55 5.54
CA TYR A 53 2.68 -15.14 6.73
C TYR A 53 1.79 -14.45 7.74
N MET A 54 0.84 -13.62 7.28
CA MET A 54 -0.14 -12.99 8.17
C MET A 54 -1.06 -14.03 8.82
N VAL A 55 -1.49 -15.08 8.10
CA VAL A 55 -2.24 -16.20 8.71
C VAL A 55 -1.41 -16.86 9.81
N LYS A 56 -0.13 -17.18 9.54
CA LYS A 56 0.77 -17.80 10.53
C LYS A 56 0.99 -16.90 11.75
N PHE A 57 1.21 -15.61 11.54
CA PHE A 57 1.34 -14.62 12.61
C PHE A 57 0.08 -14.54 13.47
N LEU A 58 -1.11 -14.46 12.85
CA LEU A 58 -2.38 -14.42 13.60
C LEU A 58 -2.59 -15.69 14.42
N LEU A 59 -2.18 -16.85 13.92
CA LEU A 59 -2.21 -18.10 14.68
C LEU A 59 -1.23 -18.09 15.86
N SER A 60 -0.01 -17.58 15.68
CA SER A 60 1.01 -17.56 16.74
C SER A 60 0.63 -16.66 17.92
N ILE A 61 -0.16 -15.61 17.68
CA ILE A 61 -0.70 -14.73 18.73
C ILE A 61 -2.12 -15.14 19.19
N GLY A 62 -2.58 -16.35 18.86
CA GLY A 62 -3.85 -16.90 19.34
C GLY A 62 -5.12 -16.38 18.66
N LEU A 63 -5.03 -15.56 17.61
CA LEU A 63 -6.17 -14.98 16.89
C LEU A 63 -6.74 -15.92 15.81
N LYS A 64 -7.11 -17.14 16.20
CA LYS A 64 -7.56 -18.23 15.31
C LYS A 64 -8.72 -17.83 14.38
N THR A 65 -9.74 -17.15 14.88
CA THR A 65 -10.90 -16.72 14.07
C THR A 65 -10.51 -15.72 12.98
N LYS A 66 -9.57 -14.82 13.27
CA LYS A 66 -9.03 -13.87 12.29
C LYS A 66 -8.16 -14.58 11.24
N ALA A 67 -7.33 -15.52 11.68
CA ALA A 67 -6.52 -16.35 10.78
C ALA A 67 -7.40 -17.15 9.80
N LYS A 68 -8.48 -17.77 10.30
CA LYS A 68 -9.43 -18.53 9.45
C LYS A 68 -10.09 -17.65 8.39
N LYS A 69 -10.41 -16.38 8.70
CA LYS A 69 -10.97 -15.44 7.71
C LYS A 69 -9.99 -15.10 6.58
N LEU A 70 -8.70 -15.08 6.88
CA LEU A 70 -7.67 -14.75 5.89
C LEU A 70 -7.13 -16.00 5.18
N CYS A 71 -7.27 -17.19 5.76
CA CYS A 71 -6.83 -18.43 5.16
C CYS A 71 -7.53 -18.68 3.82
N GLY A 72 -6.75 -18.86 2.75
CA GLY A 72 -7.28 -19.02 1.40
C GLY A 72 -7.87 -17.74 0.80
N SER A 73 -7.65 -16.58 1.41
CA SER A 73 -8.12 -15.30 0.88
C SER A 73 -7.59 -15.05 -0.52
N ARG A 74 -8.46 -14.56 -1.40
CA ARG A 74 -8.06 -14.11 -2.74
C ARG A 74 -7.28 -12.79 -2.65
N VAL A 75 -6.34 -12.63 -3.55
CA VAL A 75 -5.62 -11.38 -3.77
C VAL A 75 -6.37 -10.57 -4.84
N TYR A 76 -6.61 -9.30 -4.58
CA TYR A 76 -7.30 -8.38 -5.48
C TYR A 76 -6.39 -7.20 -5.81
N ARG A 77 -6.28 -6.82 -7.08
CA ARG A 77 -5.74 -5.51 -7.44
C ARG A 77 -6.85 -4.49 -7.31
N VAL A 78 -6.64 -3.44 -6.52
CA VAL A 78 -7.58 -2.34 -6.40
C VAL A 78 -7.55 -1.55 -7.71
N ASP A 79 -8.73 -1.40 -8.31
CA ASP A 79 -8.91 -0.48 -9.44
C ASP A 79 -8.93 0.95 -8.92
N MET A 80 -8.52 1.95 -9.71
CA MET A 80 -8.61 3.38 -9.36
C MET A 80 -8.52 4.30 -10.59
N PRO A 81 -9.21 5.44 -10.62
CA PRO A 81 -9.24 6.31 -11.79
C PRO A 81 -7.96 7.14 -11.98
N TRP A 82 -7.10 7.26 -10.96
CA TRP A 82 -5.83 8.00 -11.01
C TRP A 82 -4.62 7.10 -11.30
N HIS A 83 -4.82 5.95 -11.95
CA HIS A 83 -3.70 5.18 -12.48
C HIS A 83 -2.85 6.06 -13.43
N ASP A 84 -1.54 5.91 -13.36
CA ASP A 84 -0.60 6.69 -14.16
C ASP A 84 0.49 5.77 -14.73
N ASP A 85 0.54 5.71 -16.06
CA ASP A 85 1.58 4.97 -16.78
C ASP A 85 2.78 5.85 -17.14
N ALA A 86 2.59 7.16 -17.29
CA ALA A 86 3.65 8.07 -17.70
C ALA A 86 4.62 8.35 -16.55
N ASN A 87 4.10 8.44 -15.32
CA ASN A 87 4.91 8.76 -14.17
C ASN A 87 5.60 7.53 -13.57
N LYS A 88 6.91 7.42 -13.81
CA LYS A 88 7.77 6.36 -13.25
C LYS A 88 8.55 6.78 -12.00
N ILE A 89 8.48 8.05 -11.60
CA ILE A 89 9.33 8.61 -10.52
C ILE A 89 8.59 8.81 -9.20
N ASP A 90 7.25 8.95 -9.24
CA ASP A 90 6.45 9.30 -8.06
C ASP A 90 5.74 8.11 -7.40
N CYS A 91 6.07 6.86 -7.77
CA CYS A 91 5.42 5.67 -7.20
C CYS A 91 5.44 5.66 -5.66
N ALA A 92 6.53 6.15 -5.05
CA ALA A 92 6.63 6.33 -3.59
C ALA A 92 5.63 7.35 -3.02
N ILE A 93 5.37 8.46 -3.72
CA ILE A 93 4.37 9.46 -3.32
C ILE A 93 2.97 8.87 -3.38
N TYR A 94 2.66 8.12 -4.45
CA TYR A 94 1.40 7.38 -4.55
C TYR A 94 1.27 6.36 -3.41
N ALA A 95 2.30 5.56 -3.17
CA ALA A 95 2.30 4.57 -2.09
C ALA A 95 2.06 5.23 -0.71
N MET A 96 2.77 6.32 -0.38
CA MET A 96 2.54 7.07 0.86
C MET A 96 1.11 7.64 0.95
N ARG A 97 0.58 8.17 -0.16
CA ARG A 97 -0.79 8.66 -0.20
C ARG A 97 -1.82 7.56 -0.04
N HIS A 98 -1.56 6.39 -0.61
CA HIS A 98 -2.40 5.20 -0.43
C HIS A 98 -2.33 4.71 1.01
N MET A 99 -1.17 4.73 1.69
CA MET A 99 -1.09 4.40 3.12
C MET A 99 -1.90 5.38 4.00
N ASP A 100 -1.93 6.66 3.64
CA ASP A 100 -2.67 7.73 4.36
C ASP A 100 -4.19 7.68 4.15
N ARG A 101 -4.68 7.04 3.07
CA ARG A 101 -6.09 7.13 2.66
C ARG A 101 -6.79 5.80 2.40
N TYR A 102 -6.06 4.72 2.20
CA TYR A 102 -6.65 3.41 1.92
C TYR A 102 -6.90 2.63 3.20
N PHE A 103 -8.18 2.43 3.50
CA PHE A 103 -8.66 1.69 4.66
C PHE A 103 -9.51 0.49 4.23
N GLY A 104 -9.18 -0.12 3.09
CA GLY A 104 -9.91 -1.28 2.57
C GLY A 104 -11.33 -0.94 2.09
N GLN A 105 -11.61 0.31 1.72
CA GLN A 105 -12.88 0.67 1.09
C GLN A 105 -13.02 0.00 -0.30
N PRO A 106 -14.26 -0.25 -0.78
CA PRO A 106 -14.51 -0.56 -2.19
C PRO A 106 -14.03 0.59 -3.09
N HIS A 107 -13.60 0.26 -4.31
CA HIS A 107 -13.08 1.22 -5.30
C HIS A 107 -13.94 2.49 -5.44
N LYS A 108 -15.27 2.32 -5.57
CA LYS A 108 -16.21 3.42 -5.82
C LYS A 108 -16.34 4.42 -4.66
N GLU A 109 -15.90 4.04 -3.47
CA GLU A 109 -16.01 4.83 -2.25
C GLU A 109 -14.64 5.39 -1.80
N TRP A 110 -13.57 5.05 -2.52
CA TRP A 110 -12.23 5.47 -2.14
C TRP A 110 -11.87 6.80 -2.79
N ASP A 111 -11.89 7.85 -1.98
CA ASP A 111 -11.27 9.13 -2.32
C ASP A 111 -9.84 9.19 -1.76
N CYS A 112 -8.84 9.05 -2.63
CA CYS A 112 -7.45 9.26 -2.24
C CYS A 112 -7.01 10.74 -2.35
N GLY A 113 -7.87 11.61 -2.87
CA GLY A 113 -7.59 13.01 -3.14
C GLY A 113 -6.53 13.24 -4.22
N ILE A 114 -6.31 12.29 -5.13
CA ILE A 114 -5.53 12.45 -6.36
C ILE A 114 -6.52 12.55 -7.53
N THR A 115 -6.38 13.58 -8.36
CA THR A 115 -7.22 13.73 -9.56
C THR A 115 -6.82 12.71 -10.63
N LEU A 116 -7.65 12.52 -11.66
CA LEU A 116 -7.31 11.65 -12.80
C LEU A 116 -5.91 11.99 -13.33
N GLY A 117 -5.00 11.01 -13.35
CA GLY A 117 -3.61 11.18 -13.80
C GLY A 117 -2.68 12.02 -12.92
N GLY A 118 -3.09 12.45 -11.71
CA GLY A 118 -2.25 13.14 -10.72
C GLY A 118 -1.37 14.27 -11.28
N SER A 119 -1.87 15.51 -11.32
CA SER A 119 -1.07 16.62 -11.87
C SER A 119 0.30 16.75 -11.18
N SER A 120 1.34 17.11 -11.93
CA SER A 120 2.70 17.25 -11.37
C SER A 120 2.75 18.22 -10.18
N ARG A 121 1.90 19.25 -10.19
CA ARG A 121 1.75 20.19 -9.06
C ARG A 121 1.18 19.50 -7.82
N GLN A 122 0.17 18.65 -7.97
CA GLN A 122 -0.42 17.92 -6.86
C GLN A 122 0.57 16.93 -6.25
N LEU A 123 1.31 16.19 -7.08
CA LEU A 123 2.34 15.25 -6.61
C LEU A 123 3.48 16.00 -5.91
N LYS A 124 3.90 17.16 -6.44
CA LYS A 124 4.87 18.03 -5.77
C LYS A 124 4.38 18.48 -4.39
N ASN A 125 3.13 18.92 -4.28
CA ASN A 125 2.56 19.33 -2.99
C ASN A 125 2.54 18.16 -1.98
N PHE A 126 2.20 16.94 -2.43
CA PHE A 126 2.27 15.75 -1.57
C PHE A 126 3.72 15.46 -1.15
N ARG A 127 4.68 15.54 -2.07
CA ARG A 127 6.10 15.38 -1.75
C ARG A 127 6.57 16.38 -0.70
N GLU A 128 6.29 17.66 -0.89
CA GLU A 128 6.63 18.72 0.07
C GLU A 128 5.98 18.45 1.43
N LYS A 129 4.69 18.09 1.45
CA LYS A 129 3.96 17.74 2.68
C LYS A 129 4.61 16.56 3.42
N TYR A 130 4.92 15.48 2.71
CA TYR A 130 5.50 14.30 3.34
C TYR A 130 6.92 14.55 3.82
N CYS A 131 7.75 15.25 3.04
CA CYS A 131 9.08 15.66 3.49
C CYS A 131 9.00 16.55 4.73
N ALA A 132 8.12 17.55 4.75
CA ALA A 132 7.94 18.42 5.92
C ALA A 132 7.52 17.63 7.16
N ALA A 133 6.57 16.68 7.02
CA ALA A 133 6.13 15.82 8.11
C ALA A 133 7.26 14.95 8.65
N ILE A 134 8.04 14.30 7.77
CA ILE A 134 9.19 13.47 8.16
C ILE A 134 10.26 14.31 8.86
N LEU A 135 10.57 15.51 8.35
CA LEU A 135 11.60 16.39 8.94
C LEU A 135 11.19 16.97 10.29
N ALA A 136 9.90 17.31 10.44
CA ALA A 136 9.36 17.88 11.67
C ALA A 136 8.96 16.84 12.72
N ASP A 137 9.11 15.55 12.43
CA ASP A 137 8.72 14.47 13.34
C ASP A 137 9.48 14.56 14.67
N GLU A 138 8.75 14.40 15.78
CA GLU A 138 9.30 14.47 17.13
C GLU A 138 10.39 13.42 17.38
N LEU A 139 10.33 12.26 16.69
CA LEU A 139 11.36 11.22 16.76
C LEU A 139 12.73 11.73 16.30
N ASN A 140 12.79 12.76 15.45
CA ASN A 140 14.06 13.38 15.05
C ASN A 140 14.72 14.14 16.21
N ASN A 141 13.96 14.55 17.23
CA ASN A 141 14.52 15.17 18.43
C ASN A 141 15.22 14.16 19.35
N LEU A 142 14.83 12.87 19.30
CA LEU A 142 15.50 11.80 20.05
C LEU A 142 16.95 11.61 19.59
N HIS A 143 17.23 11.84 18.31
CA HIS A 143 18.61 11.80 17.77
C HIS A 143 19.51 12.91 18.34
N LYS A 144 18.95 14.06 18.70
CA LYS A 144 19.73 15.18 19.27
C LYS A 144 20.18 14.91 20.70
N HIS A 145 19.46 14.07 21.46
CA HIS A 145 19.85 13.70 22.83
C HIS A 145 20.92 12.61 22.91
N ASN A 146 21.11 11.81 21.86
CA ASN A 146 22.10 10.72 21.83
C ASN A 146 23.43 11.10 21.14
N MET A 147 23.61 12.38 20.79
CA MET A 147 24.85 12.92 20.22
C MET A 147 25.54 13.93 21.14
N VAL A 148 25.21 13.92 22.44
CA VAL A 148 25.87 14.72 23.49
C VAL A 148 26.59 13.77 24.44
#